data_AF-A0A016WJP5-F1
#
_entry.id   AF-A0A016WJP5-F1
#
_cell.length_a   1.000
_cell.length_b   1.000
_cell.length_c   1.000
_cell.angle_alpha   90.00
_cell.angle_beta   90.00
_cell.angle_gamma   90.00
#
_symmetry.space_group_name_H-M   'P 1'
#
loop_
_entity.id
_entity.type
_entity.pdbx_description
1 polymer ?
#
loop_
_entity_poly.entity_id
_entity_poly.type
_entity_poly.pdbx_seq_one_letter_code
_entity_poly.pdbx_strand_id
1 'polypeptide(L)'
;MAPSTNAALVKVIVACLDYEHDYCYLSKVILQKALTSTCESARRWCTRFLSALAHRRPPNFVEWGFRLLMGQLGDQSVKVVRQAIRILHMWLPYYESSSRWLRTAQLDSFGEAGTLLKVHMYADENWCVLDDAGTREAVTFWLESFGVRYVETTEDDMRDALLSVRRTLTGTFSRASGERESVGSELRLGSIIETTQSKRIDAHVNYGLMSEDTTLRAPPHLFYSLCCHEYGRRLLCEMNVIETLSENLSDGEEPMKVKAALMALGHIGSHRKGFDLLPAAVIPQMVRLAEESPILTVRGYGFWALNLLSVSLSG
;
A
#
# COMPACT_ATOMS: atom_id res chain seq x y z
N MET A 1 -5.59 33.13 18.04
CA MET A 1 -4.63 32.50 18.95
C MET A 1 -5.09 31.06 19.26
N ALA A 2 -4.21 30.10 18.96
CA ALA A 2 -4.08 28.71 19.43
C ALA A 2 -5.28 27.71 19.42
N PRO A 3 -5.67 27.15 18.25
CA PRO A 3 -6.23 25.79 18.16
C PRO A 3 -5.15 24.68 18.20
N SER A 4 -3.86 25.03 18.15
CA SER A 4 -2.73 24.10 18.07
C SER A 4 -2.34 23.45 19.41
N THR A 5 -2.57 24.12 20.54
CA THR A 5 -2.19 23.63 21.86
C THR A 5 -2.94 22.36 22.26
N ASN A 6 -4.23 22.27 21.90
CA ASN A 6 -5.04 21.08 22.19
C ASN A 6 -4.55 19.85 21.41
N ALA A 7 -4.11 20.03 20.15
CA ALA A 7 -3.59 18.91 19.37
C ALA A 7 -2.24 18.41 19.91
N ALA A 8 -1.35 19.32 20.33
CA ALA A 8 -0.04 18.94 20.89
C ALA A 8 -0.19 18.12 22.19
N LEU A 9 -1.10 18.53 23.08
CA LEU A 9 -1.38 17.81 24.32
C LEU A 9 -1.93 16.40 24.05
N VAL A 10 -2.86 16.26 23.11
CA VAL A 10 -3.38 14.94 22.71
C VAL A 10 -2.26 14.02 22.23
N LYS A 11 -1.32 14.53 21.43
CA LYS A 11 -0.18 13.73 20.95
C LYS A 11 0.69 13.23 22.08
N VAL A 12 1.03 14.09 23.04
CA VAL A 12 1.84 13.73 24.20
C VAL A 12 1.12 12.70 25.05
N ILE A 13 -0.15 12.94 25.39
CA ILE A 13 -0.96 12.00 26.20
C ILE A 13 -0.98 10.63 25.54
N VAL A 14 -1.36 10.56 24.25
CA VAL A 14 -1.48 9.30 23.51
C VAL A 14 -0.11 8.60 23.38
N ALA A 15 0.97 9.34 23.14
CA ALA A 15 2.31 8.75 23.01
C ALA A 15 2.86 8.16 24.32
N CYS A 16 2.43 8.67 25.48
CA CYS A 16 2.94 8.26 26.78
C CYS A 16 2.18 7.09 27.43
N LEU A 17 1.07 6.63 26.85
CA LEU A 17 0.28 5.53 27.40
C LEU A 17 0.84 4.16 27.01
N ASP A 18 0.67 3.18 27.90
CA ASP A 18 0.97 1.78 27.61
C ASP A 18 -0.23 1.10 26.92
N TYR A 19 0.07 0.36 25.85
CA TYR A 19 -0.88 -0.40 25.02
C TYR A 19 -0.57 -1.90 24.98
N GLU A 20 0.49 -2.36 25.65
CA GLU A 20 1.00 -3.73 25.55
C GLU A 20 0.18 -4.73 26.37
N HIS A 21 -0.47 -4.29 27.44
CA HIS A 21 -1.17 -5.20 28.35
C HIS A 21 -2.70 -5.13 28.21
N ASP A 22 -3.37 -6.26 28.41
CA ASP A 22 -4.83 -6.35 28.29
C ASP A 22 -5.57 -5.59 29.41
N TYR A 23 -4.97 -5.46 30.60
CA TYR A 23 -5.50 -4.62 31.68
C TYR A 23 -5.39 -3.11 31.39
N CYS A 24 -4.62 -2.69 30.38
CA CYS A 24 -4.53 -1.30 29.92
C CYS A 24 -5.70 -0.89 29.00
N TYR A 25 -6.91 -1.42 29.25
CA TYR A 25 -8.10 -1.14 28.44
C TYR A 25 -8.41 0.37 28.39
N LEU A 26 -8.14 1.09 29.48
CA LEU A 26 -8.38 2.53 29.56
C LEU A 26 -7.51 3.31 28.57
N SER A 27 -6.24 2.89 28.36
CA SER A 27 -5.36 3.49 27.35
C SER A 27 -5.96 3.36 25.93
N LYS A 28 -6.52 2.18 25.62
CA LYS A 28 -7.18 1.90 24.33
C LYS A 28 -8.44 2.75 24.16
N VAL A 29 -9.21 2.96 25.23
CA VAL A 29 -10.39 3.85 25.25
C VAL A 29 -9.99 5.32 25.05
N ILE A 30 -8.94 5.79 25.72
CA ILE A 30 -8.40 7.15 25.53
C ILE A 30 -7.96 7.34 24.08
N LEU A 31 -7.26 6.37 23.50
CA LEU A 31 -6.87 6.40 22.08
C LEU A 31 -8.09 6.43 21.15
N GLN A 32 -9.11 5.61 21.39
CA GLN A 32 -10.35 5.64 20.61
C GLN A 32 -11.05 7.01 20.69
N LYS A 33 -11.05 7.63 21.87
CA LYS A 33 -11.61 8.98 22.05
C LYS A 33 -10.77 10.02 21.30
N ALA A 34 -9.44 9.88 21.35
CA ALA A 34 -8.52 10.75 20.61
C ALA A 34 -8.72 10.63 19.09
N LEU A 35 -8.98 9.42 18.58
CA LEU A 35 -9.21 9.13 17.18
C LEU A 35 -10.53 9.68 16.64
N THR A 36 -11.55 9.87 17.47
CA THR A 36 -12.92 10.20 17.03
C THR A 36 -13.38 11.61 17.41
N SER A 37 -12.99 12.09 18.60
CA SER A 37 -13.61 13.29 19.23
C SER A 37 -12.67 14.51 19.30
N THR A 38 -11.51 14.46 18.64
CA THR A 38 -10.54 15.58 18.64
C THR A 38 -10.55 16.33 17.29
N CYS A 39 -9.73 17.36 17.15
CA CYS A 39 -9.60 18.11 15.89
C CYS A 39 -8.95 17.27 14.78
N GLU A 40 -9.18 17.63 13.51
CA GLU A 40 -8.69 16.88 12.33
C GLU A 40 -7.19 16.56 12.41
N SER A 41 -6.36 17.53 12.82
CA SER A 41 -4.90 17.34 12.89
C SER A 41 -4.48 16.34 13.96
N ALA A 42 -5.19 16.29 15.09
CA ALA A 42 -4.98 15.31 16.15
C ALA A 42 -5.47 13.92 15.73
N ARG A 43 -6.67 13.80 15.14
CA ARG A 43 -7.18 12.52 14.61
C ARG A 43 -6.25 11.93 13.56
N ARG A 44 -5.79 12.73 12.58
CA ARG A 44 -4.82 12.28 11.57
C ARG A 44 -3.53 11.79 12.19
N TRP A 45 -3.01 12.48 13.21
CA TRP A 45 -1.82 12.06 13.92
C TRP A 45 -2.06 10.76 14.71
N CYS A 46 -3.19 10.63 15.40
CA CYS A 46 -3.53 9.40 16.14
C CYS A 46 -3.71 8.22 15.18
N THR A 47 -4.31 8.43 14.01
CA THR A 47 -4.39 7.41 12.95
C THR A 47 -2.98 7.00 12.51
N ARG A 48 -2.05 7.96 12.31
CA ARG A 48 -0.64 7.64 12.05
C ARG A 48 0.03 6.89 13.20
N PHE A 49 -0.29 7.23 14.45
CA PHE A 49 0.26 6.58 15.62
C PHE A 49 -0.13 5.10 15.71
N LEU A 50 -1.32 4.71 15.22
CA LEU A 50 -1.68 3.28 15.07
C LEU A 50 -0.68 2.51 14.20
N SER A 51 -0.04 3.15 13.21
CA SER A 51 1.04 2.54 12.43
C SER A 51 2.29 2.27 13.28
N ALA A 52 2.63 3.16 14.20
CA ALA A 52 3.75 2.96 15.12
C ALA A 52 3.44 1.82 16.11
N LEU A 53 2.21 1.73 16.59
CA LEU A 53 1.76 0.60 17.41
C LEU A 53 1.77 -0.71 16.64
N ALA A 54 1.32 -0.72 15.38
CA ALA A 54 1.37 -1.90 14.51
C ALA A 54 2.82 -2.41 14.32
N HIS A 55 3.79 -1.50 14.18
CA HIS A 55 5.19 -1.90 14.10
C HIS A 55 5.68 -2.61 15.37
N ARG A 56 5.26 -2.16 16.56
CA ARG A 56 5.63 -2.77 17.84
C ARG A 56 4.92 -4.10 18.14
N ARG A 57 3.91 -4.47 17.35
CA ARG A 57 3.14 -5.73 17.48
C ARG A 57 2.64 -6.03 18.91
N PRO A 58 1.89 -5.12 19.56
CA PRO A 58 1.27 -5.41 20.85
C PRO A 58 0.29 -6.59 20.72
N PRO A 59 0.02 -7.32 21.82
CA PRO A 59 -0.86 -8.48 21.78
C PRO A 59 -2.27 -8.09 21.34
N ASN A 60 -2.92 -9.01 20.63
CA ASN A 60 -4.29 -8.85 20.13
C ASN A 60 -4.50 -7.57 19.27
N PHE A 61 -3.45 -7.02 18.66
CA PHE A 61 -3.56 -5.80 17.83
C PHE A 61 -4.55 -5.96 16.67
N VAL A 62 -4.70 -7.16 16.10
CA VAL A 62 -5.72 -7.45 15.07
C VAL A 62 -7.12 -7.20 15.59
N GLU A 63 -7.39 -7.44 16.87
CA GLU A 63 -8.73 -7.25 17.43
C GLU A 63 -9.05 -5.79 17.68
N TRP A 64 -8.15 -5.04 18.32
CA TRP A 64 -8.43 -3.66 18.71
C TRP A 64 -7.83 -2.63 17.74
N GLY A 65 -6.60 -2.82 17.28
CA GLY A 65 -5.87 -1.89 16.44
C GLY A 65 -6.46 -1.79 15.04
N PHE A 66 -6.67 -2.93 14.37
CA PHE A 66 -7.34 -2.95 13.06
C PHE A 66 -8.79 -2.51 13.15
N ARG A 67 -9.52 -2.85 14.23
CA ARG A 67 -10.87 -2.31 14.47
C ARG A 67 -10.89 -0.79 14.55
N LEU A 68 -9.93 -0.19 15.25
CA LEU A 68 -9.77 1.27 15.28
C LEU A 68 -9.41 1.84 13.91
N LEU A 69 -8.52 1.20 13.15
CA LEU A 69 -8.17 1.63 11.78
C LEU A 69 -9.38 1.57 10.84
N MET A 70 -10.17 0.50 10.90
CA MET A 70 -11.40 0.36 10.12
C MET A 70 -12.42 1.44 10.52
N GLY A 71 -12.52 1.76 11.82
CA GLY A 71 -13.37 2.86 12.29
C GLY A 71 -12.98 4.22 11.69
N GLN A 72 -11.69 4.46 11.45
CA GLN A 72 -11.22 5.70 10.83
C GLN A 72 -11.58 5.85 9.35
N LEU A 73 -12.06 4.78 8.68
CA LEU A 73 -12.61 4.89 7.33
C LEU A 73 -13.95 5.66 7.30
N GLY A 74 -14.65 5.75 8.44
CA GLY A 74 -15.87 6.54 8.60
C GLY A 74 -15.65 7.97 9.09
N ASP A 75 -14.41 8.48 9.09
CA ASP A 75 -14.12 9.86 9.51
C ASP A 75 -14.66 10.89 8.49
N GLN A 76 -15.10 12.05 8.99
CA GLN A 76 -15.60 13.15 8.15
C GLN A 76 -14.50 13.78 7.29
N SER A 77 -13.24 13.69 7.71
CA SER A 77 -12.10 14.28 6.98
C SER A 77 -11.46 13.25 6.05
N VAL A 78 -11.51 13.52 4.74
CA VAL A 78 -10.88 12.70 3.69
C VAL A 78 -9.37 12.52 3.95
N LYS A 79 -8.71 13.47 4.61
CA LYS A 79 -7.28 13.33 4.97
C LYS A 79 -7.02 12.25 6.01
N VAL A 80 -7.96 12.05 6.94
CA VAL A 80 -7.89 10.98 7.95
C VAL A 80 -8.20 9.64 7.30
N VAL A 81 -9.24 9.58 6.46
CA VAL A 81 -9.61 8.36 5.70
C VAL A 81 -8.46 7.90 4.80
N ARG A 82 -7.86 8.79 4.00
CA ARG A 82 -6.70 8.47 3.16
C ARG A 82 -5.51 7.97 3.97
N GLN A 83 -5.28 8.55 5.14
CA GLN A 83 -4.24 8.10 6.05
C GLN A 83 -4.52 6.70 6.61
N ALA A 84 -5.77 6.39 6.93
CA ALA A 84 -6.18 5.06 7.39
C ALA A 84 -6.00 4.01 6.27
N ILE A 85 -6.45 4.30 5.05
CA ILE A 85 -6.26 3.43 3.88
C ILE A 85 -4.77 3.13 3.66
N ARG A 86 -3.90 4.16 3.67
CA ARG A 86 -2.44 3.97 3.53
C ARG A 86 -1.85 3.04 4.60
N ILE A 87 -2.30 3.17 5.85
CA ILE A 87 -1.83 2.32 6.96
C ILE A 87 -2.37 0.90 6.82
N LEU A 88 -3.62 0.73 6.38
CA LEU A 88 -4.18 -0.59 6.11
C LEU A 88 -3.38 -1.30 5.01
N HIS A 89 -3.09 -0.65 3.88
CA HIS A 89 -2.23 -1.23 2.84
C HIS A 89 -0.85 -1.64 3.36
N MET A 90 -0.29 -0.86 4.29
CA MET A 90 1.03 -1.12 4.86
C MET A 90 1.02 -2.36 5.76
N TRP A 91 0.00 -2.53 6.61
CA TRP A 91 0.05 -3.54 7.68
C TRP A 91 -0.77 -4.79 7.44
N LEU A 92 -1.80 -4.77 6.58
CA LEU A 92 -2.61 -5.95 6.26
C LEU A 92 -1.75 -7.17 5.86
N PRO A 93 -0.72 -7.05 5.00
CA PRO A 93 0.09 -8.21 4.61
C PRO A 93 0.93 -8.83 5.74
N TYR A 94 1.22 -8.07 6.81
CA TYR A 94 2.10 -8.51 7.90
C TYR A 94 1.35 -9.10 9.10
N TYR A 95 0.03 -8.94 9.14
CA TYR A 95 -0.82 -9.43 10.21
C TYR A 95 -1.73 -10.54 9.69
N GLU A 96 -1.49 -11.76 10.19
CA GLU A 96 -2.32 -12.91 9.87
C GLU A 96 -3.78 -12.67 10.25
N SER A 97 -4.71 -13.18 9.43
CA SER A 97 -6.16 -13.02 9.61
C SER A 97 -6.70 -11.58 9.61
N SER A 98 -5.86 -10.56 9.41
CA SER A 98 -6.31 -9.15 9.44
C SER A 98 -7.23 -8.79 8.28
N SER A 99 -7.07 -9.41 7.11
CA SER A 99 -7.92 -9.24 5.93
C SER A 99 -9.40 -9.56 6.19
N ARG A 100 -9.74 -10.30 7.26
CA ARG A 100 -11.14 -10.58 7.65
C ARG A 100 -11.94 -9.30 7.91
N TRP A 101 -11.28 -8.24 8.38
CA TRP A 101 -11.92 -6.96 8.67
C TRP A 101 -12.44 -6.25 7.41
N LEU A 102 -11.85 -6.53 6.25
CA LEU A 102 -12.27 -5.95 4.98
C LEU A 102 -13.56 -6.58 4.45
N ARG A 103 -13.86 -7.84 4.81
CA ARG A 103 -15.03 -8.60 4.32
C ARG A 103 -16.35 -7.94 4.66
N THR A 104 -16.43 -7.27 5.80
CA THR A 104 -17.66 -6.61 6.28
C THR A 104 -17.71 -5.12 5.94
N ALA A 105 -16.70 -4.58 5.27
CA ALA A 105 -16.59 -3.15 5.01
C ALA A 105 -17.18 -2.78 3.64
N GLN A 106 -17.88 -1.64 3.58
CA GLN A 106 -18.44 -1.09 2.34
C GLN A 106 -17.35 -0.34 1.54
N LEU A 107 -16.38 -1.10 1.03
CA LEU A 107 -15.20 -0.54 0.38
C LEU A 107 -15.47 0.10 -0.98
N ASP A 108 -16.59 -0.24 -1.64
CA ASP A 108 -16.98 0.32 -2.94
C ASP A 108 -17.19 1.84 -2.90
N SER A 109 -17.53 2.38 -1.73
CA SER A 109 -17.69 3.83 -1.52
C SER A 109 -16.39 4.63 -1.69
N PHE A 110 -15.22 3.98 -1.66
CA PHE A 110 -13.91 4.63 -1.81
C PHE A 110 -13.35 4.58 -3.24
N GLY A 111 -14.14 4.12 -4.22
CA GLY A 111 -13.70 4.04 -5.62
C GLY A 111 -12.46 3.15 -5.80
N GLU A 112 -11.48 3.62 -6.57
CA GLU A 112 -10.25 2.89 -6.90
C GLU A 112 -9.44 2.50 -5.66
N ALA A 113 -9.36 3.38 -4.66
CA ALA A 113 -8.68 3.08 -3.40
C ALA A 113 -9.36 1.93 -2.64
N GLY A 114 -10.69 1.84 -2.73
CA GLY A 114 -11.46 0.72 -2.19
C GLY A 114 -11.17 -0.59 -2.91
N THR A 115 -11.16 -0.57 -4.25
CA THR A 115 -10.80 -1.73 -5.07
C THR A 115 -9.39 -2.23 -4.77
N LEU A 116 -8.41 -1.33 -4.66
CA LEU A 116 -7.04 -1.68 -4.29
C LEU A 116 -6.96 -2.26 -2.87
N LEU A 117 -7.78 -1.77 -1.94
CA LEU A 117 -7.80 -2.32 -0.58
C LEU A 117 -8.41 -3.73 -0.54
N LYS A 118 -9.44 -4.00 -1.36
CA LYS A 118 -10.03 -5.34 -1.54
C LYS A 118 -9.01 -6.38 -2.00
N VAL A 119 -7.96 -6.00 -2.73
CA VAL A 119 -6.88 -6.92 -3.17
C VAL A 119 -6.31 -7.75 -2.02
N HIS A 120 -6.20 -7.18 -0.82
CA HIS A 120 -5.69 -7.89 0.36
C HIS A 120 -6.60 -9.02 0.86
N MET A 121 -7.89 -9.02 0.48
CA MET A 121 -8.82 -10.12 0.79
C MET A 121 -8.51 -11.35 -0.06
N TYR A 122 -8.09 -11.16 -1.31
CA TYR A 122 -7.78 -12.25 -2.25
C TYR A 122 -6.42 -12.91 -2.00
N ALA A 123 -5.64 -12.40 -1.03
CA ALA A 123 -4.44 -13.08 -0.55
C ALA A 123 -4.78 -14.31 0.33
N ASP A 124 -6.00 -14.39 0.89
CA ASP A 124 -6.47 -15.53 1.67
C ASP A 124 -7.15 -16.57 0.76
N GLU A 125 -6.53 -17.73 0.62
CA GLU A 125 -7.02 -18.85 -0.20
C GLU A 125 -8.42 -19.32 0.24
N ASN A 126 -8.68 -19.38 1.55
CA ASN A 126 -9.97 -19.86 2.07
C ASN A 126 -11.12 -18.95 1.68
N TRP A 127 -10.86 -17.65 1.59
CA TRP A 127 -11.86 -16.68 1.12
C TRP A 127 -12.17 -16.89 -0.36
N CYS A 128 -11.14 -17.03 -1.19
CA CYS A 128 -11.31 -17.26 -2.62
C CYS A 128 -12.05 -18.57 -2.93
N VAL A 129 -11.82 -19.62 -2.13
CA VAL A 129 -12.54 -20.90 -2.25
C VAL A 129 -14.01 -20.76 -1.83
N LEU A 130 -14.28 -20.00 -0.76
CA LEU A 130 -15.64 -19.79 -0.25
C LEU A 130 -16.49 -18.97 -1.22
N ASP A 131 -15.90 -17.94 -1.82
CA ASP A 131 -16.55 -17.03 -2.78
C ASP A 131 -15.87 -17.11 -4.16
N ASP A 132 -15.97 -18.29 -4.78
CA ASP A 132 -15.42 -18.57 -6.11
C ASP A 132 -16.03 -17.63 -7.18
N ALA A 133 -17.35 -17.45 -7.15
CA ALA A 133 -18.06 -16.59 -8.10
C ALA A 133 -17.58 -15.14 -8.01
N GLY A 134 -17.49 -14.58 -6.80
CA GLY A 134 -16.99 -13.22 -6.59
C GLY A 134 -15.50 -13.07 -6.92
N THR A 135 -14.71 -14.14 -6.76
CA THR A 135 -13.30 -14.13 -7.18
C THR A 135 -13.16 -14.12 -8.70
N ARG A 136 -13.96 -14.90 -9.43
CA ARG A 136 -13.99 -14.89 -10.90
C ARG A 136 -14.47 -13.55 -11.44
N GLU A 137 -15.51 -12.96 -10.87
CA GLU A 137 -16.00 -11.63 -11.25
C GLU A 137 -14.94 -10.55 -11.01
N ALA A 138 -14.18 -10.65 -9.91
CA ALA A 138 -13.07 -9.74 -9.67
C ALA A 138 -11.96 -9.88 -10.74
N VAL A 139 -11.64 -11.10 -11.16
CA VAL A 139 -10.65 -11.35 -12.23
C VAL A 139 -11.13 -10.75 -13.56
N THR A 140 -12.38 -10.97 -13.96
CA THR A 140 -12.92 -10.39 -15.20
C THR A 140 -12.95 -8.86 -15.13
N PHE A 141 -13.41 -8.30 -14.02
CA PHE A 141 -13.42 -6.85 -13.79
C PHE A 141 -12.02 -6.23 -13.91
N TRP A 142 -10.99 -6.90 -13.39
CA TRP A 142 -9.60 -6.46 -13.50
C TRP A 142 -9.07 -6.55 -14.92
N LEU A 143 -9.39 -7.61 -15.67
CA LEU A 143 -8.97 -7.74 -17.07
C LEU A 143 -9.64 -6.72 -17.98
N GLU A 144 -10.95 -6.52 -17.83
CA GLU A 144 -11.75 -5.74 -18.78
C GLU A 144 -11.71 -4.23 -18.49
N SER A 145 -11.60 -3.83 -17.22
CA SER A 145 -11.78 -2.41 -16.85
C SER A 145 -10.75 -1.86 -15.87
N PHE A 146 -10.43 -2.58 -14.80
CA PHE A 146 -9.63 -2.01 -13.72
C PHE A 146 -8.13 -2.00 -14.03
N GLY A 147 -7.63 -2.86 -14.92
CA GLY A 147 -6.21 -2.87 -15.31
C GLY A 147 -5.73 -1.52 -15.88
N VAL A 148 -6.56 -0.86 -16.71
CA VAL A 148 -6.26 0.49 -17.22
C VAL A 148 -6.29 1.52 -16.10
N ARG A 149 -7.34 1.50 -15.26
CA ARG A 149 -7.45 2.41 -14.11
C ARG A 149 -6.31 2.24 -13.11
N TYR A 150 -5.84 1.02 -12.90
CA TYR A 150 -4.67 0.73 -12.06
C TYR A 150 -3.43 1.49 -12.56
N VAL A 151 -3.20 1.50 -13.88
CA VAL A 151 -2.12 2.27 -14.50
C VAL A 151 -2.35 3.76 -14.31
N GLU A 152 -3.56 4.26 -14.52
CA GLU A 152 -3.90 5.69 -14.31
C GLU A 152 -3.64 6.14 -12.87
N THR A 153 -4.14 5.41 -11.87
CA THR A 153 -3.89 5.68 -10.44
C THR A 153 -2.39 5.72 -10.16
N THR A 154 -1.64 4.81 -10.77
CA THR A 154 -0.20 4.70 -10.59
C THR A 154 0.56 5.84 -11.26
N GLU A 155 0.16 6.26 -12.46
CA GLU A 155 0.72 7.43 -13.14
C GLU A 155 0.43 8.72 -12.37
N ASP A 156 -0.75 8.84 -11.77
CA ASP A 156 -1.12 9.95 -10.90
C ASP A 156 -0.25 9.96 -9.62
N ASP A 157 -0.06 8.82 -8.96
CA ASP A 157 0.84 8.69 -7.80
C ASP A 157 2.30 9.03 -8.17
N MET A 158 2.78 8.59 -9.35
CA MET A 158 4.08 8.97 -9.90
C MET A 158 4.18 10.47 -10.13
N ARG A 159 3.15 11.07 -10.73
CA ARG A 159 3.09 12.49 -11.03
C ARG A 159 3.13 13.30 -9.74
N ASP A 160 2.35 12.91 -8.74
CA ASP A 160 2.35 13.55 -7.43
C ASP A 160 3.71 13.40 -6.74
N ALA A 161 4.33 12.22 -6.75
CA ALA A 161 5.63 12.00 -6.12
C ALA A 161 6.76 12.80 -6.80
N LEU A 162 6.76 12.88 -8.13
CA LEU A 162 7.84 13.50 -8.91
C LEU A 162 7.64 15.00 -9.14
N LEU A 163 6.39 15.45 -9.29
CA LEU A 163 6.04 16.83 -9.65
C LEU A 163 5.46 17.66 -8.49
N SER A 164 5.24 17.08 -7.29
CA SER A 164 4.94 17.87 -6.08
C SER A 164 6.16 18.65 -5.57
N VAL A 165 6.77 19.43 -6.46
CA VAL A 165 7.66 20.52 -6.09
C VAL A 165 6.83 21.54 -5.30
N ARG A 166 7.14 21.69 -4.01
CA ARG A 166 6.62 22.78 -3.18
C ARG A 166 6.93 24.11 -3.85
N ARG A 167 5.92 24.76 -4.44
CA ARG A 167 6.04 26.15 -4.87
C ARG A 167 6.26 27.00 -3.63
N THR A 168 7.44 27.60 -3.50
CA THR A 168 7.65 28.72 -2.57
C THR A 168 6.74 29.89 -2.97
N LEU A 169 6.25 30.66 -1.99
CA LEU A 169 5.32 31.80 -2.15
C LEU A 169 5.76 32.87 -3.17
N THR A 170 7.03 32.85 -3.61
CA THR A 170 7.64 33.77 -4.56
C THR A 170 7.68 33.26 -6.01
N GLY A 171 7.12 32.08 -6.30
CA GLY A 171 7.04 31.55 -7.67
C GLY A 171 8.36 31.04 -8.27
N THR A 172 9.43 30.96 -7.48
CA THR A 172 10.73 30.40 -7.91
C THR A 172 10.82 28.90 -7.60
N PHE A 173 11.37 28.13 -8.54
CA PHE A 173 11.68 26.70 -8.38
C PHE A 173 12.99 26.54 -7.58
N SER A 174 12.91 26.14 -6.31
CA SER A 174 14.10 25.80 -5.53
C SER A 174 14.38 24.30 -5.60
N ARG A 175 15.62 23.92 -5.92
CA ARG A 175 16.08 22.51 -5.87
C ARG A 175 16.10 22.01 -4.42
N ALA A 176 15.73 20.75 -4.21
CA ALA A 176 15.53 20.08 -2.93
C ALA A 176 16.80 19.89 -2.04
N SER A 177 17.90 20.60 -2.28
CA SER A 177 19.15 20.44 -1.53
C SER A 177 19.45 21.59 -0.55
N GLY A 178 18.53 22.54 -0.37
CA GLY A 178 18.81 23.80 0.36
C GLY A 178 18.41 23.85 1.84
N GLU A 179 17.63 22.91 2.38
CA GLU A 179 17.17 22.94 3.77
C GLU A 179 17.67 21.71 4.54
N ARG A 180 18.98 21.65 4.80
CA ARG A 180 19.57 20.78 5.84
C ARG A 180 19.96 21.53 7.10
N GLU A 181 19.71 22.83 7.19
CA GLU A 181 20.04 23.64 8.36
C GLU A 181 18.79 24.26 8.99
N SER A 182 18.25 23.57 10.00
CA SER A 182 17.53 24.16 11.15
C SER A 182 16.96 23.13 12.15
N VAL A 183 17.11 21.82 11.92
CA VAL A 183 16.72 20.77 12.89
C VAL A 183 17.85 20.53 13.91
N GLY A 184 18.24 21.58 14.63
CA GLY A 184 19.36 21.58 15.57
C GLY A 184 19.00 21.51 17.06
N SER A 185 17.71 21.50 17.45
CA SER A 185 17.36 21.73 18.86
C SER A 185 16.28 20.83 19.48
N GLU A 186 15.79 19.77 18.82
CA GLU A 186 14.76 18.88 19.42
C GLU A 186 15.25 17.46 19.80
N LEU A 187 16.56 17.18 19.73
CA LEU A 187 17.15 15.86 19.99
C LEU A 187 17.49 15.55 21.47
N ARG A 188 16.76 16.05 22.48
CA ARG A 188 17.13 15.82 23.90
C ARG A 188 16.09 15.16 24.81
N LEU A 189 15.15 14.37 24.28
CA LEU A 189 14.27 13.54 25.12
C LEU A 189 14.24 12.05 24.77
N GLY A 190 15.07 11.61 23.82
CA GLY A 190 15.16 10.20 23.39
C GLY A 190 16.21 9.34 24.10
N SER A 191 16.92 9.83 25.12
CA SER A 191 18.12 9.15 25.64
C SER A 191 17.96 8.37 26.97
N ILE A 192 16.75 8.13 27.48
CA ILE A 192 16.59 7.51 28.82
C ILE A 192 16.05 6.07 28.82
N ILE A 193 15.63 5.48 27.70
CA ILE A 193 15.13 4.08 27.72
C ILE A 193 15.66 3.26 26.55
N GLU A 194 16.97 2.99 26.55
CA GLU A 194 17.53 1.86 25.81
C GLU A 194 18.58 1.16 26.68
N THR A 195 18.20 0.05 27.30
CA THR A 195 19.15 -1.00 27.65
C THR A 195 18.42 -2.33 27.58
N THR A 196 19.03 -3.29 26.86
CA THR A 196 18.67 -4.72 26.69
C THR A 196 17.33 -5.01 25.98
N GLN A 197 17.23 -5.75 24.87
CA GLN A 197 18.05 -6.83 24.31
C GLN A 197 17.86 -6.95 22.78
N SER A 198 18.90 -7.44 22.12
CA SER A 198 19.06 -7.66 20.68
C SER A 198 18.65 -9.09 20.26
N LYS A 199 17.96 -9.26 19.11
CA LYS A 199 18.52 -9.89 17.88
C LYS A 199 17.45 -10.27 16.83
N ARG A 200 17.71 -9.79 15.59
CA ARG A 200 17.34 -10.32 14.25
C ARG A 200 15.85 -10.44 13.90
N ILE A 201 15.36 -9.51 13.09
CA ILE A 201 14.77 -9.74 11.75
C ILE A 201 15.05 -8.50 10.89
N ASP A 202 15.72 -8.74 9.76
CA ASP A 202 15.85 -8.03 8.49
C ASP A 202 15.84 -6.49 8.39
N ALA A 203 16.96 -6.01 7.85
CA ALA A 203 17.25 -4.64 7.47
C ALA A 203 16.35 -4.19 6.30
N HIS A 204 15.30 -3.42 6.59
CA HIS A 204 14.74 -2.42 5.64
C HIS A 204 13.87 -1.33 6.30
N VAL A 205 13.84 -1.22 7.63
CA VAL A 205 13.14 -0.12 8.31
C VAL A 205 14.17 0.69 9.07
N ASN A 206 14.81 1.63 8.37
CA ASN A 206 15.79 2.52 8.97
C ASN A 206 15.07 3.55 9.87
N TYR A 207 15.64 3.74 11.06
CA TYR A 207 15.06 4.45 12.17
C TYR A 207 15.16 5.97 11.98
N GLY A 208 14.00 6.61 11.97
CA GLY A 208 13.81 8.06 12.05
C GLY A 208 12.31 8.29 11.99
N LEU A 209 11.75 9.09 12.90
CA LEU A 209 10.34 9.53 12.87
C LEU A 209 9.88 9.73 11.43
N MET A 210 9.08 8.78 10.92
CA MET A 210 8.91 8.55 9.48
C MET A 210 8.72 9.86 8.73
N SER A 211 9.80 10.31 8.10
CA SER A 211 9.74 11.21 6.95
C SER A 211 8.74 10.58 5.98
N GLU A 212 8.03 11.42 5.24
CA GLU A 212 7.29 10.96 4.06
C GLU A 212 8.32 10.46 3.04
N ASP A 213 8.97 9.33 3.31
CA ASP A 213 9.79 8.62 2.36
C ASP A 213 8.84 8.17 1.26
N THR A 214 8.84 8.95 0.18
CA THR A 214 8.25 8.66 -1.12
C THR A 214 9.03 7.52 -1.78
N THR A 215 9.17 6.38 -1.10
CA THR A 215 9.45 5.12 -1.80
C THR A 215 8.18 4.78 -2.54
N LEU A 216 8.09 5.22 -3.80
CA LEU A 216 6.98 4.88 -4.67
C LEU A 216 7.03 3.37 -4.94
N ARG A 217 6.19 2.62 -4.21
CA ARG A 217 6.00 1.20 -4.44
C ARG A 217 4.77 1.02 -5.31
N ALA A 218 4.81 0.04 -6.22
CA ALA A 218 3.63 -0.33 -7.00
C ALA A 218 2.45 -0.63 -6.05
N PRO A 219 1.24 -0.10 -6.33
CA PRO A 219 0.04 -0.46 -5.58
C PRO A 219 -0.21 -1.98 -5.62
N PRO A 220 -0.93 -2.56 -4.63
CA PRO A 220 -1.21 -3.99 -4.64
C PRO A 220 -2.02 -4.39 -5.88
N HIS A 221 -1.71 -5.55 -6.45
CA HIS A 221 -2.31 -6.04 -7.68
C HIS A 221 -3.04 -7.37 -7.43
N LEU A 222 -4.27 -7.52 -7.94
CA LEU A 222 -5.09 -8.72 -7.74
C LEU A 222 -4.37 -10.00 -8.15
N PHE A 223 -3.81 -10.02 -9.37
CA PHE A 223 -3.15 -11.22 -9.89
C PHE A 223 -1.94 -11.66 -9.08
N TYR A 224 -1.18 -10.72 -8.48
CA TYR A 224 -0.11 -11.09 -7.54
C TYR A 224 -0.69 -11.83 -6.32
N SER A 225 -1.73 -11.28 -5.69
CA SER A 225 -2.37 -11.90 -4.52
C SER A 225 -2.91 -13.30 -4.82
N LEU A 226 -3.49 -13.52 -6.01
CA LEU A 226 -3.97 -14.84 -6.44
C LEU A 226 -2.81 -15.81 -6.74
N CYS A 227 -1.69 -15.34 -7.28
CA CYS A 227 -0.53 -16.19 -7.55
C CYS A 227 0.14 -16.75 -6.29
N CYS A 228 -0.08 -16.13 -5.12
CA CYS A 228 0.50 -16.58 -3.85
C CYS A 228 -0.02 -17.96 -3.41
N HIS A 229 -1.25 -18.35 -3.79
CA HIS A 229 -1.88 -19.60 -3.35
C HIS A 229 -2.31 -20.50 -4.53
N GLU A 230 -2.62 -21.76 -4.24
CA GLU A 230 -2.85 -22.77 -5.30
C GLU A 230 -4.16 -22.57 -6.03
N TYR A 231 -5.21 -22.28 -5.27
CA TYR A 231 -6.51 -21.94 -5.81
C TYR A 231 -6.44 -20.81 -6.86
N GLY A 232 -5.80 -19.70 -6.50
CA GLY A 232 -5.71 -18.52 -7.36
C GLY A 232 -4.92 -18.79 -8.63
N ARG A 233 -3.79 -19.52 -8.54
CA ARG A 233 -3.04 -19.95 -9.73
C ARG A 233 -3.88 -20.80 -10.67
N ARG A 234 -4.61 -21.80 -10.15
CA ARG A 234 -5.49 -22.64 -10.95
C ARG A 234 -6.60 -21.81 -11.60
N LEU A 235 -7.22 -20.90 -10.87
CA LEU A 235 -8.27 -20.01 -11.38
C LEU A 235 -7.77 -19.12 -12.52
N LEU A 236 -6.57 -18.53 -12.38
CA LEU A 236 -5.96 -17.71 -13.43
C LEU A 236 -5.70 -18.52 -14.71
N CYS A 237 -5.32 -19.79 -14.59
CA CYS A 237 -5.19 -20.69 -15.73
C CYS A 237 -6.55 -21.06 -16.35
N GLU A 238 -7.56 -21.41 -15.55
CA GLU A 238 -8.91 -21.73 -16.03
C GLU A 238 -9.55 -20.58 -16.82
N MET A 239 -9.25 -19.34 -16.44
CA MET A 239 -9.76 -18.13 -17.09
C MET A 239 -8.88 -17.61 -18.23
N ASN A 240 -7.81 -18.32 -18.60
CA ASN A 240 -6.84 -17.94 -19.65
C ASN A 240 -6.26 -16.51 -19.47
N VAL A 241 -6.11 -16.06 -18.23
CA VAL A 241 -5.71 -14.67 -17.92
C VAL A 241 -4.38 -14.30 -18.58
N ILE A 242 -3.39 -15.19 -18.50
CA ILE A 242 -2.03 -14.92 -19.00
C ILE A 242 -2.01 -14.84 -20.54
N GLU A 243 -2.79 -15.67 -21.22
CA GLU A 243 -2.91 -15.64 -22.68
C GLU A 243 -3.52 -14.32 -23.14
N THR A 244 -4.66 -13.91 -22.55
CA THR A 244 -5.29 -12.61 -22.84
C THR A 244 -4.35 -11.43 -22.58
N LEU A 245 -3.60 -11.45 -21.47
CA LEU A 245 -2.62 -10.40 -21.19
C LEU A 245 -1.45 -10.39 -22.18
N SER A 246 -1.03 -11.57 -22.67
CA SER A 246 0.06 -11.69 -23.65
C SER A 246 -0.37 -11.18 -25.03
N GLU A 247 -1.61 -11.45 -25.44
CA GLU A 247 -2.20 -10.90 -26.67
C GLU A 247 -2.24 -9.36 -26.64
N ASN A 248 -2.55 -8.79 -25.48
CA ASN A 248 -2.58 -7.35 -25.24
C ASN A 248 -1.19 -6.65 -25.30
N LEU A 249 -0.09 -7.39 -25.42
CA LEU A 249 1.26 -6.83 -25.63
C LEU A 249 1.56 -6.50 -27.11
N SER A 250 0.60 -6.72 -28.02
CA SER A 250 0.80 -6.49 -29.46
C SER A 250 0.94 -5.00 -29.82
N ASP A 251 1.75 -4.69 -30.83
CA ASP A 251 2.06 -3.29 -31.24
C ASP A 251 0.84 -2.50 -31.75
N GLY A 252 -0.26 -3.18 -32.11
CA GLY A 252 -1.50 -2.57 -32.59
C GLY A 252 -2.50 -2.19 -31.48
N GLU A 253 -2.23 -2.57 -30.23
CA GLU A 253 -3.14 -2.31 -29.11
C GLU A 253 -3.04 -0.88 -28.59
N GLU A 254 -4.07 -0.46 -27.86
CA GLU A 254 -4.10 0.84 -27.21
C GLU A 254 -2.97 0.96 -26.17
N PRO A 255 -2.18 2.05 -26.14
CA PRO A 255 -1.01 2.15 -25.25
C PRO A 255 -1.32 1.93 -23.76
N MET A 256 -2.50 2.34 -23.30
CA MET A 256 -2.92 2.12 -21.91
C MET A 256 -3.20 0.65 -21.60
N LYS A 257 -3.76 -0.11 -22.56
CA LYS A 257 -3.95 -1.55 -22.43
C LYS A 257 -2.61 -2.29 -22.42
N VAL A 258 -1.67 -1.88 -23.27
CA VAL A 258 -0.31 -2.44 -23.27
C VAL A 258 0.37 -2.21 -21.91
N LYS A 259 0.30 -0.99 -21.36
CA LYS A 259 0.83 -0.70 -20.01
C LYS A 259 0.17 -1.54 -18.92
N ALA A 260 -1.16 -1.69 -18.98
CA ALA A 260 -1.91 -2.50 -18.02
C ALA A 260 -1.48 -3.97 -18.08
N ALA A 261 -1.32 -4.52 -19.29
CA ALA A 261 -0.83 -5.87 -19.51
C ALA A 261 0.60 -6.07 -19.00
N LEU A 262 1.50 -5.12 -19.28
CA LEU A 262 2.87 -5.14 -18.76
C LEU A 262 2.90 -5.18 -17.23
N MET A 263 2.12 -4.32 -16.56
CA MET A 263 2.05 -4.32 -15.09
C MET A 263 1.45 -5.61 -14.54
N ALA A 264 0.36 -6.09 -15.11
CA ALA A 264 -0.29 -7.33 -14.70
C ALA A 264 0.65 -8.53 -14.80
N LEU A 265 1.35 -8.69 -15.93
CA LEU A 265 2.33 -9.77 -16.15
C LEU A 265 3.56 -9.62 -15.24
N GLY A 266 4.05 -8.40 -15.04
CA GLY A 266 5.14 -8.10 -14.09
C GLY A 266 4.78 -8.49 -12.65
N HIS A 267 3.55 -8.19 -12.22
CA HIS A 267 3.03 -8.60 -10.91
C HIS A 267 2.90 -10.12 -10.80
N ILE A 268 2.34 -10.80 -11.81
CA ILE A 268 2.24 -12.27 -11.84
C ILE A 268 3.63 -12.92 -11.69
N GLY A 269 4.59 -12.48 -12.50
CA GLY A 269 5.93 -13.06 -12.51
C GLY A 269 6.83 -12.63 -11.34
N SER A 270 6.45 -11.62 -10.57
CA SER A 270 7.18 -11.26 -9.34
C SER A 270 7.06 -12.33 -8.23
N HIS A 271 6.07 -13.22 -8.32
CA HIS A 271 5.94 -14.38 -7.43
C HIS A 271 6.50 -15.63 -8.11
N ARG A 272 7.35 -16.41 -7.42
CA ARG A 272 8.04 -17.59 -8.00
C ARG A 272 7.11 -18.55 -8.74
N LYS A 273 6.02 -19.00 -8.11
CA LYS A 273 5.05 -19.91 -8.75
C LYS A 273 4.16 -19.23 -9.78
N GLY A 274 4.10 -17.90 -9.79
CA GLY A 274 3.40 -17.12 -10.82
C GLY A 274 4.26 -16.97 -12.07
N PHE A 275 5.58 -16.79 -11.89
CA PHE A 275 6.56 -16.79 -12.98
C PHE A 275 6.52 -18.10 -13.78
N ASP A 276 6.40 -19.24 -13.10
CA ASP A 276 6.29 -20.56 -13.75
C ASP A 276 5.06 -20.68 -14.67
N LEU A 277 4.04 -19.80 -14.53
CA LEU A 277 2.86 -19.77 -15.39
C LEU A 277 3.06 -18.94 -16.66
N LEU A 278 4.10 -18.09 -16.71
CA LEU A 278 4.34 -17.20 -17.84
C LEU A 278 4.93 -17.98 -19.03
N PRO A 279 4.36 -17.86 -20.24
CA PRO A 279 4.96 -18.43 -21.44
C PRO A 279 6.36 -17.88 -21.70
N ALA A 280 7.26 -18.71 -22.23
CA ALA A 280 8.65 -18.33 -22.52
C ALA A 280 8.79 -17.13 -23.47
N ALA A 281 7.77 -16.85 -24.29
CA ALA A 281 7.76 -15.72 -25.23
C ALA A 281 7.46 -14.36 -24.57
N VAL A 282 6.84 -14.34 -23.38
CA VAL A 282 6.37 -13.11 -22.73
C VAL A 282 7.52 -12.20 -22.33
N ILE A 283 8.56 -12.73 -21.69
CA ILE A 283 9.71 -11.91 -21.25
C ILE A 283 10.43 -11.27 -22.44
N PRO A 284 10.78 -12.00 -23.52
CA PRO A 284 11.29 -11.40 -24.75
C PRO A 284 10.38 -10.33 -25.35
N GLN A 285 9.05 -10.49 -25.30
CA GLN A 285 8.10 -9.47 -25.75
C GLN A 285 8.18 -8.20 -24.88
N MET A 286 8.22 -8.35 -23.55
CA MET A 286 8.37 -7.23 -22.61
C MET A 286 9.68 -6.47 -22.83
N VAL A 287 10.79 -7.18 -23.09
CA VAL A 287 12.09 -6.57 -23.42
C VAL A 287 12.01 -5.77 -24.71
N ARG A 288 11.43 -6.34 -25.79
CA ARG A 288 11.24 -5.60 -27.06
C ARG A 288 10.41 -4.33 -26.86
N LEU A 289 9.32 -4.39 -26.10
CA LEU A 289 8.52 -3.19 -25.79
C LEU A 289 9.31 -2.14 -24.99
N ALA A 290 10.19 -2.56 -24.08
CA ALA A 290 11.05 -1.65 -23.32
C ALA A 290 12.12 -0.97 -24.18
N GLU A 291 12.67 -1.69 -25.16
CA GLU A 291 13.79 -1.23 -26.01
C GLU A 291 13.32 -0.48 -27.26
N GLU A 292 12.30 -0.99 -27.94
CA GLU A 292 11.97 -0.64 -29.33
C GLU A 292 10.62 0.10 -29.47
N SER A 293 9.76 0.13 -28.44
CA SER A 293 8.43 0.75 -28.56
C SER A 293 8.54 2.24 -28.97
N PRO A 294 7.76 2.71 -29.95
CA PRO A 294 7.77 4.12 -30.37
C PRO A 294 7.21 5.05 -29.28
N ILE A 295 6.48 4.51 -28.30
CA ILE A 295 5.84 5.28 -27.23
C ILE A 295 6.70 5.19 -25.96
N LEU A 296 7.34 6.30 -25.59
CA LEU A 296 8.27 6.36 -24.45
C LEU A 296 7.65 5.93 -23.11
N THR A 297 6.37 6.24 -22.89
CA THR A 297 5.68 5.82 -21.65
C THR A 297 5.50 4.30 -21.61
N VAL A 298 5.21 3.64 -22.73
CA VAL A 298 5.18 2.18 -22.82
C VAL A 298 6.55 1.59 -22.54
N ARG A 299 7.63 2.19 -23.06
CA ARG A 299 9.01 1.76 -22.74
C ARG A 299 9.29 1.81 -21.24
N GLY A 300 8.90 2.90 -20.59
CA GLY A 300 9.04 3.06 -19.13
C GLY A 300 8.30 1.99 -18.34
N TYR A 301 7.07 1.66 -18.74
CA TYR A 301 6.29 0.57 -18.14
C TYR A 301 6.88 -0.81 -18.42
N GLY A 302 7.47 -1.03 -19.61
CA GLY A 302 8.19 -2.27 -19.93
C GLY A 302 9.39 -2.45 -19.00
N PHE A 303 10.20 -1.39 -18.82
CA PHE A 303 11.31 -1.39 -17.87
C PHE A 303 10.84 -1.63 -16.43
N TRP A 304 9.74 -1.00 -16.01
CA TRP A 304 9.21 -1.19 -14.66
C TRP A 304 8.69 -2.61 -14.44
N ALA A 305 7.96 -3.18 -15.38
CA ALA A 305 7.48 -4.55 -15.29
C ALA A 305 8.63 -5.56 -15.22
N LEU A 306 9.69 -5.37 -16.01
CA LEU A 306 10.92 -6.18 -15.91
C LEU A 306 11.60 -6.05 -14.54
N ASN A 307 11.61 -4.83 -13.97
CA ASN A 307 12.12 -4.62 -12.61
C ASN A 307 11.29 -5.40 -11.56
N LEU A 308 9.97 -5.45 -11.70
CA LEU A 308 9.11 -6.25 -10.82
C LEU A 308 9.45 -7.75 -10.90
N LEU A 309 9.74 -8.28 -12.10
CA LEU A 309 10.15 -9.68 -12.28
C LEU A 309 11.46 -10.01 -11.55
N SER A 310 12.42 -9.08 -11.59
CA SER A 310 13.75 -9.24 -10.98
C SER A 310 13.74 -9.33 -9.44
N VAL A 311 12.60 -9.08 -8.80
CA VAL A 311 12.43 -9.27 -7.35
C VAL A 311 12.37 -10.75 -6.97
N SER A 312 11.99 -11.62 -7.91
CA SER A 312 11.97 -13.07 -7.70
C SER A 312 13.32 -13.70 -8.07
N LEU A 313 13.75 -14.73 -7.33
CA LEU A 313 15.01 -15.45 -7.63
C LEU A 313 14.98 -16.18 -8.99
N SER A 314 13.79 -16.32 -9.59
CA SER A 314 13.57 -16.93 -10.91
C SER A 314 13.65 -15.91 -12.06
N GLY A 315 13.56 -14.61 -11.76
CA GLY A 315 13.51 -13.52 -12.74
C GLY A 315 14.82 -12.80 -12.95
#